data_AF-A0A9W3JX92-F1
#
_entry.id   AF-A0A9W3JX92-F1
#
_cell.length_a   1.000
_cell.length_b   1.000
_cell.length_c   1.000
_cell.angle_alpha   90.00
_cell.angle_beta   90.00
_cell.angle_gamma   90.00
#
_symmetry.space_group_name_H-M   'P 1'
#
loop_
_entity.id
_entity.type
_entity.pdbx_description
1 polymer ?
#
loop_
_entity_poly.entity_id
_entity_poly.type
_entity_poly.pdbx_seq_one_letter_code
_entity_poly.pdbx_strand_id
1 'polypeptide(L)' 'MREYSEEFNVDMSGFDIKKYYPDDDFLLLDLINPFRKRVVHHVPDLNVRMLIESAKAGRWLYS' A
#
# COMPACT_ATOMS: atom_id res chain seq x y z
N MET A 1 -5.90 -8.69 -4.21
CA MET A 1 -4.78 -8.64 -5.18
C MET A 1 -4.59 -9.94 -5.95
N ARG A 2 -4.72 -11.12 -5.32
CA ARG A 2 -4.69 -12.40 -6.04
C ARG A 2 -5.78 -12.49 -7.12
N GLU A 3 -7.04 -12.22 -6.77
CA GLU A 3 -8.16 -12.21 -7.71
C GLU A 3 -7.93 -11.25 -8.89
N TYR A 4 -7.47 -10.02 -8.63
CA TYR A 4 -7.10 -9.06 -9.66
C TYR A 4 -5.96 -9.58 -10.58
N SER A 5 -4.93 -10.22 -10.00
CA SER A 5 -3.83 -10.79 -10.77
C SER A 5 -4.31 -11.94 -11.67
N GLU A 6 -5.20 -12.78 -11.17
CA GLU A 6 -5.79 -13.91 -11.91
C GLU A 6 -6.76 -13.44 -13.01
N GLU A 7 -7.64 -12.47 -12.72
CA GLU A 7 -8.64 -11.96 -13.65
C GLU A 7 -8.02 -11.15 -14.79
N PHE A 8 -7.03 -10.31 -14.49
CA PHE A 8 -6.39 -9.41 -15.47
C PHE A 8 -5.02 -9.89 -15.96
N ASN A 9 -4.57 -11.07 -15.51
CA ASN A 9 -3.27 -11.67 -15.83
C ASN A 9 -2.09 -10.69 -15.61
N VAL A 10 -2.05 -10.07 -14.43
CA VAL A 10 -1.07 -9.04 -14.06
C VAL A 10 -0.03 -9.61 -13.11
N ASP A 11 1.25 -9.45 -13.43
CA ASP A 11 2.35 -9.77 -12.51
C ASP A 11 2.38 -8.77 -11.34
N MET A 12 1.98 -9.24 -10.17
CA MET A 12 1.92 -8.47 -8.92
C MET A 12 3.11 -8.76 -7.98
N SER A 13 4.17 -9.41 -8.46
CA SER A 13 5.34 -9.79 -7.64
C SER A 13 6.02 -8.59 -6.95
N GLY A 14 5.99 -7.40 -7.58
CA GLY A 14 6.50 -6.15 -7.02
C GLY A 14 5.51 -5.34 -6.19
N PHE A 15 4.28 -5.83 -5.98
CA PHE A 15 3.27 -5.10 -5.21
C PHE A 15 3.43 -5.34 -3.71
N ASP A 16 3.61 -4.25 -2.94
CA ASP A 16 3.56 -4.26 -1.49
C ASP A 16 2.51 -3.26 -0.98
N ILE A 17 1.51 -3.77 -0.26
CA ILE A 17 0.44 -2.95 0.33
C ILE A 17 0.98 -2.00 1.39
N LYS A 18 2.06 -2.36 2.09
CA LYS A 18 2.65 -1.55 3.18
C LYS A 18 3.25 -0.24 2.69
N LYS A 19 3.56 -0.15 1.39
CA LYS A 19 4.00 1.09 0.76
C LYS A 19 2.90 2.16 0.70
N TYR A 20 1.63 1.71 0.66
CA TYR A 20 0.44 2.55 0.56
C TYR A 20 -0.28 2.69 1.91
N TYR A 21 -0.26 1.62 2.70
CA TYR A 21 -0.89 1.55 4.01
C TYR A 21 0.11 0.90 4.98
N PRO A 22 1.10 1.67 5.48
CA PRO A 22 2.05 1.15 6.44
C PRO A 22 1.32 0.77 7.73
N ASP A 23 1.86 -0.22 8.43
CA ASP A 23 1.36 -0.59 9.75
C ASP A 23 1.52 0.61 10.69
N ASP A 24 0.51 0.88 11.52
CA ASP A 24 0.63 1.88 12.57
C ASP A 24 1.71 1.42 13.57
N ASP A 25 2.73 2.25 13.77
CA ASP A 25 3.72 2.06 14.83
C ASP A 25 3.04 2.31 16.19
N PHE A 26 2.27 1.35 16.70
CA PHE A 26 1.80 1.35 18.09
C PHE A 26 3.02 1.11 19.00
N LEU A 27 3.75 2.19 19.27
CA LEU A 27 4.92 2.13 20.14
C LEU A 27 4.46 2.10 21.59
N LEU A 28 5.15 1.32 22.43
CA LEU A 28 5.03 1.33 23.89
C LEU A 28 5.05 2.76 24.49
N LEU A 29 5.65 3.71 23.76
CA LEU A 29 5.70 5.14 24.08
C LEU A 29 4.34 5.85 24.02
N ASP A 30 3.39 5.39 23.21
CA ASP A 30 2.03 5.97 23.16
C ASP A 30 1.23 5.64 24.42
N LEU A 31 1.56 4.55 25.11
CA LEU A 31 1.00 4.20 26.42
C LEU A 31 1.47 5.16 27.53
N ILE A 32 2.65 5.78 27.35
CA ILE A 32 3.26 6.70 28.32
C ILE A 32 2.74 8.12 28.12
N ASN A 33 2.35 8.51 26.89
CA ASN A 33 1.76 9.81 26.61
C ASN A 33 0.54 9.72 25.67
N PRO A 34 -0.69 9.71 26.19
CA PRO A 34 -1.91 9.60 25.39
C PRO A 34 -2.18 10.82 24.50
N PHE A 35 -1.44 11.92 24.67
CA PHE A 35 -1.56 13.13 23.84
C PHE A 35 -0.49 13.24 22.75
N ARG A 36 0.35 12.21 22.56
CA ARG A 36 1.30 12.20 21.44
C ARG A 36 0.54 12.21 20.12
N LYS A 37 0.88 13.16 19.25
CA LYS A 37 0.39 13.16 17.87
C LYS A 37 0.99 11.96 17.15
N ARG A 38 0.13 11.11 16.59
CA ARG A 38 0.56 10.02 15.71
C ARG A 38 1.31 10.63 14.53
N VAL A 39 2.42 9.99 14.15
CA VAL A 39 3.13 10.37 12.94
C VAL A 39 2.24 10.02 11.77
N VAL A 40 1.78 11.03 11.03
CA VAL A 40 1.03 10.79 9.79
C VAL A 40 2.06 10.46 8.71
N HIS A 41 2.11 9.20 8.30
CA HIS A 41 2.98 8.79 7.21
C HIS A 41 2.48 9.43 5.91
N HIS A 42 3.35 10.19 5.24
CA HIS A 42 3.04 10.78 3.94
C HIS A 42 3.28 9.72 2.86
N VAL A 43 2.31 8.82 2.69
CA VAL A 43 2.35 7.72 1.72
C VAL A 43 1.52 8.07 0.48
N PRO A 44 1.91 7.57 -0.71
CA PRO A 44 1.08 7.73 -1.90
C PRO A 44 -0.23 6.96 -1.72
N ASP A 45 -1.32 7.48 -2.27
CA ASP A 45 -2.60 6.78 -2.30
C ASP A 45 -2.61 5.67 -3.35
N LEU A 46 -3.03 4.47 -2.97
CA LEU A 46 -3.32 3.40 -3.93
C LEU A 46 -4.58 3.77 -4.72
N ASN A 47 -4.43 4.04 -6.01
CA ASN A 47 -5.52 4.53 -6.84
C ASN A 47 -5.90 3.55 -7.98
N VAL A 48 -7.13 3.67 -8.46
CA VAL A 48 -7.65 2.84 -9.57
C VAL A 48 -6.85 3.05 -10.85
N ARG A 49 -6.29 4.25 -11.07
CA ARG A 49 -5.46 4.54 -12.24
C ARG A 49 -4.21 3.67 -12.29
N MET A 50 -3.55 3.45 -11.15
CA MET A 50 -2.38 2.59 -11.04
C MET A 50 -2.72 1.14 -11.36
N LEU A 51 -3.90 0.67 -10.93
CA LEU A 51 -4.40 -0.66 -11.30
C LEU A 51 -4.69 -0.76 -12.80
N ILE A 52 -5.31 0.26 -13.41
CA ILE A 52 -5.58 0.27 -14.86
C ILE A 52 -4.27 0.24 -15.65
N GLU A 53 -3.30 1.08 -15.30
CA GLU A 53 -2.02 1.16 -16.02
C GLU A 53 -1.18 -0.11 -15.82
N SER A 54 -1.22 -0.72 -14.63
CA SER A 54 -0.56 -2.01 -14.39
C SER A 54 -1.23 -3.16 -15.14
N ALA A 55 -2.56 -3.15 -15.26
CA ALA A 55 -3.30 -4.12 -16.07
C ALA A 55 -2.94 -4.03 -17.56
N LYS A 56 -2.87 -2.81 -18.11
CA LYS A 56 -2.42 -2.60 -19.48
C LYS A 56 -0.97 -3.05 -19.71
N ALA A 57 -0.11 -2.88 -18.71
CA ALA A 57 1.30 -3.26 -18.79
C ALA A 57 1.56 -4.75 -18.51
N GLY A 58 0.59 -5.49 -17.97
CA GLY A 58 0.74 -6.89 -17.55
C GLY A 58 1.63 -7.08 -16.32
N ARG A 59 2.02 -6.01 -15.63
CA ARG A 59 2.83 -6.04 -14.41
C ARG A 59 2.60 -4.80 -13.55
N TRP A 60 2.85 -4.91 -12.26
CA TRP A 60 2.82 -3.78 -11.35
C TRP A 60 3.91 -2.76 -11.67
N LEU A 61 3.53 -1.49 -11.87
CA LEU A 61 4.45 -0.41 -12.27
C LEU A 61 4.95 0.46 -11.12
N TYR A 62 4.43 0.29 -9.91
CA TYR A 62 4.61 1.22 -8.80
C TYR A 62 5.26 0.57 -7.56
N SER A 63 6.15 -0.39 -7.80
CA SER A 63 6.98 -1.06 -6.79
C SER A 63 7.95 -0.11 -6.11
#